data_AF-A0A2K8KCJ6-F1
#
_entry.id   AF-A0A2K8KCJ6-F1
#
_cell.length_a   1.000
_cell.length_b   1.000
_cell.length_c   1.000
_cell.angle_alpha   90.00
_cell.angle_beta   90.00
_cell.angle_gamma   90.00
#
_symmetry.space_group_name_H-M   'P 1'
#
loop_
_entity.id
_entity.type
_entity.pdbx_description
1 polymer ?
#
loop_
_entity_poly.entity_id
_entity_poly.type
_entity_poly.pdbx_seq_one_letter_code
_entity_poly.pdbx_strand_id
1 'polypeptide(L)'
;MPSGQGRVPVAEVLGRMARELELLAGNMAQVDALLDQVLAEAHTVDHVALQQVDRLRQETEGLQHFVEALATTLHPDGSCDPVLATRVLKLRAQVLRLQGQAVESASNDLW
;
A
#
# COMPACT_ATOMS: atom_id res chain seq x y z
N MET A 1 -16.58 23.05 -17.87
CA MET A 1 -16.60 21.78 -17.11
C MET A 1 -15.47 20.92 -17.60
N PRO A 2 -14.46 20.56 -16.80
CA PRO A 2 -13.44 19.62 -17.24
C PRO A 2 -13.99 18.19 -17.10
N SER A 3 -14.10 17.53 -18.25
CA SER A 3 -14.57 16.16 -18.43
C SER A 3 -13.39 15.17 -18.28
N GLY A 4 -13.60 14.07 -17.56
CA GLY A 4 -12.97 12.76 -17.87
C GLY A 4 -11.53 12.44 -17.43
N GLN A 5 -10.82 13.30 -16.71
CA GLN A 5 -9.47 12.95 -16.21
C GLN A 5 -9.55 12.23 -14.87
N GLY A 6 -9.38 10.91 -14.85
CA GLY A 6 -9.24 10.12 -13.61
C GLY A 6 -10.02 8.81 -13.58
N ARG A 7 -10.94 8.56 -14.51
CA ARG A 7 -11.72 7.30 -14.53
C ARG A 7 -10.94 6.18 -15.19
N VAL A 8 -10.88 5.03 -14.52
CA VAL A 8 -10.28 3.80 -15.03
C VAL A 8 -11.19 2.61 -14.76
N PRO A 9 -11.06 1.50 -15.52
CA PRO A 9 -11.79 0.28 -15.22
C PRO A 9 -11.47 -0.23 -13.82
N VAL A 10 -12.49 -0.63 -13.05
CA VAL A 10 -12.28 -1.15 -11.68
C VAL A 10 -11.34 -2.36 -11.65
N ALA A 11 -11.37 -3.19 -12.69
CA ALA A 11 -10.47 -4.35 -12.82
C ALA A 11 -8.99 -3.96 -12.81
N GLU A 12 -8.64 -2.80 -13.38
CA GLU A 12 -7.27 -2.30 -13.37
C GLU A 12 -6.83 -1.87 -11.97
N VAL A 13 -7.73 -1.21 -11.23
CA VAL A 13 -7.47 -0.81 -9.84
C VAL A 13 -7.36 -2.01 -8.92
N LEU A 14 -8.22 -3.02 -9.11
CA LEU A 14 -8.13 -4.30 -8.40
C LEU A 14 -6.78 -5.00 -8.67
N GLY A 15 -6.28 -4.95 -9.90
CA GLY A 15 -4.94 -5.47 -10.22
C GLY A 15 -3.81 -4.74 -9.50
N ARG A 16 -3.95 -3.44 -9.24
CA ARG A 16 -2.98 -2.67 -8.44
C ARG A 16 -3.10 -3.00 -6.96
N MET A 17 -4.31 -3.15 -6.45
CA MET A 17 -4.57 -3.57 -5.07
C MET A 17 -4.01 -4.97 -4.79
N ALA A 18 -4.15 -5.91 -5.73
CA ALA A 18 -3.57 -7.25 -5.62
C ALA A 18 -2.05 -7.19 -5.43
N ARG A 19 -1.36 -6.33 -6.20
CA ARG A 19 0.09 -6.11 -6.02
C ARG A 19 0.45 -5.47 -4.68
N GLU A 20 -0.35 -4.53 -4.18
CA GLU A 20 -0.12 -3.99 -2.82
C GLU A 20 -0.28 -5.07 -1.74
N LEU A 21 -1.27 -5.96 -1.89
CA LEU A 21 -1.46 -7.08 -0.96
C LEU A 21 -0.29 -8.07 -1.02
N GLU A 22 0.24 -8.36 -2.20
CA GLU A 22 1.44 -9.19 -2.35
C GLU A 22 2.66 -8.55 -1.68
N LEU A 23 2.86 -7.24 -1.83
CA LEU A 23 3.92 -6.50 -1.14
C LEU A 23 3.76 -6.55 0.38
N LEU A 24 2.54 -6.34 0.90
CA LEU A 24 2.24 -6.46 2.33
C LEU A 24 2.51 -7.87 2.86
N ALA A 25 2.10 -8.91 2.12
CA ALA A 25 2.37 -10.29 2.50
C ALA A 25 3.87 -10.60 2.55
N GLY A 26 4.64 -10.10 1.56
CA GLY A 26 6.11 -10.23 1.56
C GLY A 26 6.77 -9.52 2.74
N ASN A 27 6.30 -8.32 3.08
CA ASN A 27 6.78 -7.55 4.23
C ASN A 27 6.40 -8.20 5.57
N MET A 28 5.21 -8.82 5.67
CA MET A 28 4.81 -9.58 6.86
C MET A 28 5.75 -10.77 7.12
N ALA A 29 6.14 -11.51 6.09
CA ALA A 29 7.10 -12.61 6.25
C ALA A 29 8.46 -12.12 6.77
N GLN A 30 8.87 -10.89 6.42
CA GLN A 30 10.08 -10.27 6.97
C GLN A 30 9.91 -9.89 8.44
N VAL A 31 8.74 -9.39 8.84
CA VAL A 31 8.43 -9.13 10.25
C VAL A 31 8.45 -10.40 11.08
N ASP A 32 7.87 -11.50 10.58
CA ASP A 32 7.90 -12.78 11.28
C ASP A 32 9.35 -13.23 11.52
N ALA A 33 10.21 -13.12 10.51
CA ALA A 33 11.63 -13.45 10.63
C ALA A 33 12.37 -12.53 11.63
N LEU A 34 12.03 -11.24 11.69
CA LEU A 34 12.61 -10.30 12.66
C LEU A 34 12.12 -10.56 14.08
N LEU A 35 10.85 -10.91 14.25
CA LEU A 35 10.30 -11.30 15.56
C LEU A 35 10.98 -12.57 16.08
N ASP A 36 11.22 -13.57 15.22
CA ASP A 36 11.96 -14.77 15.57
C ASP A 36 13.41 -14.44 16.02
N GLN A 37 14.08 -13.50 15.35
CA GLN A 37 15.41 -13.03 15.75
C GLN A 37 15.40 -12.30 17.10
N VAL A 38 14.44 -11.38 17.31
CA VAL A 38 14.28 -10.66 18.58
C VAL A 38 13.97 -11.62 19.74
N LEU A 39 13.14 -12.64 19.51
CA LEU A 39 12.84 -13.69 20.49
C LEU A 39 14.07 -14.56 20.78
N ALA A 40 14.91 -14.82 19.78
CA ALA A 40 16.14 -15.59 19.94
C ALA A 40 17.24 -14.82 20.70
N GLU A 41 17.33 -13.51 20.51
CA GLU A 41 18.41 -12.68 21.08
C GLU A 41 18.06 -12.00 22.42
N ALA A 42 16.80 -12.09 22.86
CA ALA A 42 16.24 -11.78 24.18
C ALA A 42 16.54 -10.40 24.83
N HIS A 43 17.42 -9.55 24.30
CA HIS A 43 17.99 -8.44 25.08
C HIS A 43 18.03 -7.06 24.44
N THR A 44 17.66 -6.90 23.17
CA THR A 44 17.52 -5.56 22.56
C THR A 44 16.34 -5.50 21.62
N VAL A 45 15.38 -4.63 21.95
CA VAL A 45 14.32 -4.26 21.01
C VAL A 45 14.95 -3.47 19.88
N ASP A 46 14.99 -4.07 18.69
CA ASP A 46 15.49 -3.38 17.51
C ASP A 46 14.48 -2.31 17.07
N HIS A 47 14.89 -1.04 17.18
CA HIS A 47 14.10 0.10 16.74
C HIS A 47 13.81 0.06 15.24
N VAL A 48 14.68 -0.56 14.43
CA VAL A 48 14.46 -0.74 12.99
C VAL A 48 13.30 -1.71 12.77
N ALA A 49 13.28 -2.85 13.46
CA ALA A 49 12.17 -3.80 13.41
C ALA A 49 10.83 -3.14 13.81
N LEU A 50 10.81 -2.35 14.89
CA LEU A 50 9.60 -1.61 15.29
C LEU A 50 9.11 -0.61 14.24
N GLN A 51 10.04 0.10 13.58
CA GLN A 51 9.69 1.03 12.50
C GLN A 51 9.13 0.30 11.29
N GLN A 52 9.65 -0.89 10.97
CA GLN A 52 9.12 -1.72 9.89
C GLN A 52 7.71 -2.24 10.19
N VAL A 53 7.46 -2.66 11.43
CA VAL A 53 6.11 -3.07 11.88
C VAL A 53 5.12 -1.91 11.82
N ASP A 54 5.48 -0.72 12.32
CA ASP A 54 4.56 0.44 12.24
C ASP A 54 4.31 0.87 10.78
N ARG A 55 5.34 0.81 9.92
CA ARG A 55 5.15 1.06 8.48
C ARG A 55 4.16 0.08 7.86
N LEU A 56 4.28 -1.22 8.14
CA LEU A 56 3.35 -2.25 7.68
C LEU A 56 1.92 -2.00 8.15
N ARG A 57 1.77 -1.61 9.43
CA ARG A 57 0.47 -1.22 9.99
C ARG A 57 -0.13 -0.05 9.21
N GLN A 58 0.65 1.00 8.97
CA GLN A 58 0.19 2.18 8.23
C GLN A 58 -0.16 1.86 6.77
N GLU A 59 0.63 1.02 6.09
CA GLU A 59 0.34 0.58 4.71
C GLU A 59 -0.95 -0.26 4.68
N THR A 60 -1.18 -1.14 5.66
CA THR A 60 -2.41 -1.95 5.76
C THR A 60 -3.64 -1.10 6.02
N GLU A 61 -3.59 -0.18 7.00
CA GLU A 61 -4.66 0.77 7.30
C GLU A 61 -4.96 1.67 6.09
N GLY A 62 -3.91 2.11 5.39
CA GLY A 62 -4.04 2.88 4.16
C GLY A 62 -4.83 2.11 3.09
N LEU A 63 -4.49 0.84 2.87
CA LEU A 63 -5.17 0.01 1.88
C LEU A 63 -6.66 -0.19 2.23
N GLN A 64 -6.99 -0.43 3.50
CA GLN A 64 -8.38 -0.51 3.95
C GLN A 64 -9.15 0.77 3.62
N HIS A 65 -8.65 1.94 4.03
CA HIS A 65 -9.31 3.21 3.76
C HIS A 65 -9.43 3.51 2.27
N PHE A 66 -8.44 3.10 1.47
CA PHE A 66 -8.50 3.23 0.02
C PHE A 66 -9.64 2.40 -0.57
N VAL A 67 -9.84 1.15 -0.13
CA VAL A 67 -10.95 0.31 -0.64
C VAL A 67 -12.31 0.91 -0.28
N GLU A 68 -12.46 1.37 0.95
CA GLU A 68 -13.68 2.06 1.41
C GLU A 68 -13.95 3.30 0.56
N ALA A 69 -12.93 4.14 0.33
CA ALA A 69 -13.05 5.33 -0.50
C ALA A 69 -13.32 4.97 -1.97
N LEU A 70 -12.66 3.96 -2.53
CA LEU A 70 -12.82 3.52 -3.91
C LEU A 70 -14.26 3.06 -4.19
N ALA A 71 -14.87 2.34 -3.25
CA ALA A 71 -16.26 1.91 -3.36
C ALA A 71 -17.23 3.10 -3.53
N THR A 72 -16.92 4.25 -2.94
CA THR A 72 -17.72 5.48 -3.11
C THR A 72 -17.52 6.17 -4.46
N THR A 73 -16.49 5.80 -5.22
CA THR A 73 -16.20 6.34 -6.56
C THR A 73 -16.66 5.44 -7.70
N LEU A 74 -17.25 4.28 -7.39
CA LEU A 74 -17.68 3.30 -8.38
C LEU A 74 -18.89 3.82 -9.16
N HIS A 75 -18.77 3.80 -10.48
CA HIS A 75 -19.84 4.16 -11.40
C HIS A 75 -20.58 2.92 -11.92
N PRO A 76 -21.85 3.06 -12.36
CA PRO A 76 -22.64 1.94 -12.89
C PRO A 76 -22.04 1.26 -14.12
N ASP A 77 -21.13 1.93 -14.83
CA ASP A 77 -20.41 1.39 -16.00
C ASP A 77 -19.17 0.55 -15.63
N GLY A 78 -18.91 0.34 -14.33
CA GLY A 78 -17.74 -0.40 -13.85
C GLY A 78 -16.44 0.41 -13.86
N SER A 79 -16.50 1.73 -14.09
CA SER A 79 -15.37 2.63 -13.90
C SER A 79 -15.32 3.19 -12.47
N CYS A 80 -14.14 3.62 -12.04
CA CYS A 80 -13.93 4.26 -10.74
C CYS A 80 -12.86 5.35 -10.84
N ASP A 81 -12.79 6.22 -9.82
CA ASP A 81 -11.78 7.28 -9.73
C ASP A 81 -10.78 6.98 -8.59
N PRO A 82 -9.68 6.25 -8.89
CA PRO A 82 -8.67 5.94 -7.89
C PRO A 82 -7.93 7.19 -7.41
N VAL A 83 -7.88 8.27 -8.21
CA VAL A 83 -7.20 9.51 -7.79
C VAL A 83 -7.98 10.16 -6.64
N LEU A 84 -9.31 10.20 -6.72
CA LEU A 84 -10.14 10.63 -5.61
C LEU A 84 -10.00 9.70 -4.40
N ALA A 85 -10.01 8.38 -4.61
CA ALA A 85 -9.87 7.40 -3.53
C ALA A 85 -8.52 7.52 -2.79
N THR A 86 -7.42 7.83 -3.48
CA THR A 86 -6.10 7.99 -2.84
C THR A 86 -5.97 9.21 -1.93
N ARG A 87 -6.93 10.15 -1.91
CA ARG A 87 -6.86 11.35 -1.04
C ARG A 87 -6.90 11.05 0.45
N VAL A 88 -7.38 9.87 0.82
CA VAL A 88 -7.43 9.42 2.23
C VAL A 88 -6.09 8.85 2.71
N LEU A 89 -5.16 8.58 1.78
CA LEU A 89 -3.88 7.96 2.08
C LEU A 89 -2.88 8.99 2.59
N LYS A 90 -2.09 8.59 3.59
CA LYS A 90 -1.03 9.42 4.17
C LYS A 90 0.34 9.13 3.56
N LEU A 91 0.54 7.88 3.11
CA LEU A 91 1.82 7.41 2.58
C LEU A 91 1.95 7.72 1.10
N ARG A 92 2.85 8.65 0.75
CA ARG A 92 3.08 9.06 -0.64
C ARG A 92 3.44 7.87 -1.54
N ALA A 93 4.30 6.96 -1.10
CA ALA A 93 4.69 5.80 -1.89
C ALA A 93 3.49 4.92 -2.24
N GLN A 94 2.57 4.73 -1.29
CA GLN A 94 1.34 3.97 -1.49
C GLN A 94 0.36 4.68 -2.45
N VAL A 95 0.24 6.01 -2.34
CA VAL A 95 -0.54 6.84 -3.29
C VAL A 95 -0.08 6.60 -4.73
N LEU A 96 1.24 6.69 -4.96
CA LEU A 96 1.81 6.56 -6.31
C LEU A 96 1.49 5.18 -6.92
N ARG A 97 1.71 4.09 -6.18
CA ARG A 97 1.46 2.73 -6.67
C ARG A 97 -0.03 2.47 -6.95
N LEU A 98 -0.93 2.91 -6.07
CA LEU A 98 -2.38 2.75 -6.25
C LEU A 98 -2.95 3.62 -7.39
N GLN A 99 -2.34 4.78 -7.64
CA GLN A 99 -2.62 5.59 -8.84
C GLN A 99 -2.06 4.97 -10.13
N GLY A 100 -1.30 3.88 -10.05
CA GLY A 100 -0.68 3.23 -11.20
C GLY A 100 0.56 3.95 -11.72
N GLN A 101 1.12 4.86 -10.92
CA GLN A 101 2.41 5.45 -11.22
C GLN A 101 3.48 4.43 -10.85
N ALA A 102 4.42 4.18 -11.77
CA ALA A 102 5.59 3.37 -11.47
C ALA A 102 6.36 4.07 -10.34
N VAL A 103 6.30 3.50 -9.15
CA VAL A 103 7.33 3.76 -8.16
C VAL A 103 8.50 2.93 -8.65
N GLU A 104 9.47 3.57 -9.31
CA GLU A 104 10.79 2.98 -9.46
C GLU A 104 11.13 2.43 -8.09
N SER A 105 11.25 1.10 -8.01
CA SER A 105 11.77 0.42 -6.85
C SER A 105 13.07 1.13 -6.53
N ALA A 106 13.04 2.02 -5.52
CA ALA A 106 14.25 2.57 -4.96
C ALA A 106 15.11 1.35 -4.69
N SER A 107 16.21 1.28 -5.43
CA SER A 107 17.03 0.10 -5.54
C SER A 107 17.25 -0.45 -4.15
N ASN A 108 17.10 -1.77 -4.04
CA ASN A 108 17.58 -2.54 -2.90
C ASN A 108 19.13 -2.50 -2.81
N ASP A 109 19.78 -1.60 -3.56
CA ASP A 109 21.15 -1.16 -3.41
C ASP A 109 21.14 0.21 -2.72
N LEU A 110 21.37 0.22 -1.40
CA LEU A 110 22.24 1.15 -0.69
C LEU A 110 22.00 0.98 0.82
N TRP A 111 22.80 0.07 1.40
CA TRP A 111 23.22 -0.04 2.80
C TRP A 111 22.13 -0.11 3.89
#